data_AF-A0A933SX92-F1
#
_entry.id   AF-A0A933SX92-F1
#
_cell.length_a   1.000
_cell.length_b   1.000
_cell.length_c   1.000
_cell.angle_alpha   90.00
_cell.angle_beta   90.00
_cell.angle_gamma   90.00
#
_symmetry.space_group_name_H-M   'P 1'
#
loop_
_entity.id
_entity.type
_entity.pdbx_description
1 polymer ?
#
loop_
_entity_poly.entity_id
_entity_poly.type
_entity_poly.pdbx_seq_one_letter_code
_entity_poly.pdbx_strand_id
1 'polypeptide(L)'
;MFLFLLYPLTVYCSLFPAYAEEPDEEYEVEEEITLEYVYEEEVPKIKPQFKVKLGYGIVDESGSGRAGEFDYLHSSLTGGLKLTAYPLPHRIELEYEGLNIKDFYSEIAYAYKDIFLSRLISTGLYHNLDHYYYPTPYGVNLESPPRVLMYNDRDSEDKYGVRVDMHYLFLRFKIPDFPLHLYLDGKLYEKEGTKQQRFLSGYHGNIEMVSRTRSIDFRTEEVTIGTNSHLGPIEIDLSHYERNFNVKGDRVLYDNFPATAG
;
A
#
# COMPACT_ATOMS: atom_id res chain seq x y z
N MET A 1 1.04 37.94 3.35
CA MET A 1 1.76 38.15 2.07
C MET A 1 1.80 36.80 1.37
N PHE A 2 0.82 36.52 0.50
CA PHE A 2 0.68 35.22 -0.16
C PHE A 2 1.49 35.23 -1.45
N LEU A 3 2.52 34.39 -1.50
CA LEU A 3 3.36 34.18 -2.68
C LEU A 3 2.69 33.10 -3.53
N PHE A 4 2.05 33.49 -4.64
CA PHE A 4 1.57 32.54 -5.65
C PHE A 4 2.78 32.02 -6.43
N LEU A 5 3.12 30.75 -6.23
CA LEU A 5 4.06 30.01 -7.06
C LEU A 5 3.25 29.31 -8.16
N LEU A 6 3.49 29.71 -9.41
CA LEU A 6 3.00 29.06 -10.62
C LEU A 6 3.51 27.61 -10.65
N TYR A 7 2.59 26.64 -10.54
CA TYR A 7 2.90 25.22 -10.75
C TYR A 7 2.66 24.83 -12.22
N PRO A 8 3.44 23.87 -12.75
CA PRO A 8 3.37 23.49 -14.15
C PRO A 8 2.08 22.72 -14.47
N LEU A 9 1.34 23.24 -15.44
CA LEU A 9 0.27 22.55 -16.14
C LEU A 9 0.87 21.34 -16.86
N THR A 10 0.52 20.12 -16.44
CA THR A 10 0.93 18.90 -17.15
C THR A 10 -0.19 18.51 -18.10
N VAL A 11 0.01 18.73 -19.40
CA VAL A 11 -0.92 18.31 -20.46
C VAL A 11 -0.46 16.95 -20.99
N TYR A 12 -1.23 15.90 -20.70
CA TYR A 12 -1.06 14.61 -21.37
C TYR A 12 -1.93 14.59 -22.63
N CYS A 13 -1.29 14.47 -23.80
CA CYS A 13 -1.96 14.34 -25.08
C CYS A 13 -1.63 12.95 -25.63
N SER A 14 -2.51 11.97 -25.46
CA SER A 14 -2.36 10.66 -26.10
C SER A 14 -3.02 10.70 -27.47
N LEU A 15 -2.20 10.87 -28.51
CA LEU A 15 -2.61 10.62 -29.89
C LEU A 15 -2.52 9.12 -30.14
N PHE A 16 -3.66 8.43 -30.22
CA PHE A 16 -3.69 7.11 -30.84
C PHE A 16 -3.44 7.28 -32.35
N PRO A 17 -2.60 6.43 -32.97
CA PRO A 17 -2.47 6.44 -34.42
C PRO A 17 -3.82 6.01 -35.03
N ALA A 18 -4.44 6.93 -35.77
CA ALA A 18 -5.51 6.59 -36.68
C ALA A 18 -4.95 5.59 -37.70
N TYR A 19 -5.55 4.39 -37.73
CA TYR A 19 -5.32 3.45 -38.81
C TYR A 19 -5.85 4.11 -40.09
N ALA A 20 -4.97 4.28 -41.08
CA ALA A 20 -5.36 4.74 -42.41
C ALA A 20 -6.13 3.61 -43.09
N GLU A 21 -7.42 3.81 -43.32
CA GLU A 21 -8.18 3.03 -44.30
C GLU A 21 -7.90 3.58 -45.70
N GLU A 22 -7.66 2.68 -46.65
CA GLU A 22 -7.49 2.95 -48.07
C GLU A 22 -8.78 3.53 -48.68
N PRO A 23 -8.69 4.39 -49.71
CA PRO A 23 -9.87 4.93 -50.36
C PRO A 23 -10.45 3.88 -51.33
N ASP A 24 -11.76 3.68 -51.29
CA ASP A 24 -12.63 3.85 -52.45
C ASP A 24 -14.06 3.35 -52.17
N GLU A 25 -15.03 4.25 -52.39
CA GLU A 25 -16.25 4.10 -53.19
C GLU A 25 -17.37 4.97 -52.60
N GLU A 26 -17.71 6.05 -53.32
CA GLU A 26 -18.91 6.86 -53.09
C GLU A 26 -20.15 5.96 -53.22
N TYR A 27 -20.81 5.68 -52.10
CA TYR A 27 -22.20 5.27 -52.08
C TYR A 27 -23.03 6.44 -51.57
N GLU A 28 -23.77 7.08 -52.47
CA GLU A 28 -24.93 7.88 -52.11
C GLU A 28 -25.98 6.95 -51.49
N VAL A 29 -26.22 7.11 -50.20
CA VAL A 29 -27.41 6.56 -49.53
C VAL A 29 -28.04 7.70 -48.73
N GLU A 30 -29.01 8.36 -49.36
CA GLU A 30 -30.11 8.98 -48.65
C GLU A 30 -30.87 7.86 -47.92
N GLU A 31 -30.80 7.82 -46.59
CA GLU A 31 -31.94 7.47 -45.75
C GLU A 31 -31.63 7.81 -44.28
N GLU A 32 -32.51 8.62 -43.70
CA GLU A 32 -32.54 9.03 -42.30
C GLU A 32 -32.94 7.83 -41.44
N ILE A 33 -31.97 6.98 -41.07
CA ILE A 33 -32.23 5.86 -40.17
C ILE A 33 -32.15 6.34 -38.71
N THR A 34 -33.31 6.71 -38.15
CA THR A 34 -33.50 6.88 -36.71
C THR A 34 -33.49 5.52 -36.02
N LEU A 35 -32.30 5.01 -35.73
CA LEU A 35 -32.08 3.79 -34.96
C LEU A 35 -32.17 4.06 -33.46
N GLU A 36 -33.40 4.22 -32.96
CA GLU A 36 -33.69 4.14 -31.53
C GLU A 36 -33.81 2.66 -31.11
N TYR A 37 -32.67 1.94 -31.09
CA TYR A 37 -32.61 0.64 -30.42
C TYR A 37 -32.43 0.86 -28.91
N VAL A 38 -33.55 0.94 -28.20
CA VAL A 38 -33.57 0.77 -26.74
C VAL A 38 -33.32 -0.71 -26.46
N TYR A 39 -32.05 -1.08 -26.31
CA TYR A 39 -31.70 -2.35 -25.67
C TYR A 39 -32.09 -2.23 -24.20
N GLU A 40 -33.22 -2.83 -23.79
CA GLU A 40 -33.48 -3.12 -22.39
C GLU A 40 -32.45 -4.15 -21.92
N GLU A 41 -31.31 -3.66 -21.43
CA GLU A 41 -30.28 -4.49 -20.81
C GLU A 41 -30.89 -5.10 -19.54
N GLU A 42 -31.25 -6.39 -19.59
CA GLU A 42 -31.77 -7.11 -18.42
C GLU A 42 -30.70 -7.11 -17.33
N VAL A 43 -30.86 -6.22 -16.35
CA VAL A 43 -29.93 -6.10 -15.22
C VAL A 43 -29.83 -7.46 -14.53
N PRO A 44 -28.63 -8.08 -14.45
CA PRO A 44 -28.48 -9.41 -13.89
C PRO A 44 -28.93 -9.40 -12.42
N LYS A 45 -29.94 -10.22 -12.11
CA LYS A 45 -30.46 -10.39 -10.74
C LYS A 45 -29.51 -11.27 -9.93
N ILE A 46 -28.42 -10.68 -9.45
CA ILE A 46 -27.53 -11.31 -8.48
C ILE A 46 -28.27 -11.33 -7.14
N LYS A 47 -28.37 -12.49 -6.49
CA LYS A 47 -28.98 -12.57 -5.15
C LYS A 47 -27.98 -12.05 -4.10
N PRO A 48 -28.44 -11.34 -3.07
CA PRO A 48 -27.58 -11.00 -1.93
C PRO A 48 -26.90 -12.25 -1.36
N GLN A 49 -25.60 -12.15 -1.10
CA GLN A 49 -24.78 -13.20 -0.52
C GLN A 49 -24.26 -12.75 0.84
N PHE A 50 -24.29 -13.66 1.81
CA PHE A 50 -23.72 -13.45 3.13
C PHE A 50 -22.95 -14.70 3.54
N LYS A 51 -21.69 -14.53 3.93
CA LYS A 51 -20.83 -15.58 4.48
C LYS A 51 -20.07 -15.02 5.67
N VAL A 52 -19.98 -15.82 6.73
CA VAL A 52 -19.20 -15.51 7.92
C VAL A 52 -18.31 -16.70 8.25
N LYS A 53 -17.08 -16.42 8.65
CA LYS A 53 -16.10 -17.37 9.16
C LYS A 53 -15.57 -16.82 10.48
N LEU A 54 -15.41 -17.68 11.47
CA LEU A 54 -14.81 -17.33 12.75
C LEU A 54 -13.91 -18.49 13.19
N GLY A 55 -12.73 -18.16 13.71
CA GLY A 55 -11.75 -19.12 14.17
C GLY A 55 -10.83 -18.51 15.24
N TYR A 56 -10.00 -19.37 15.81
CA TYR A 56 -8.96 -18.99 16.75
C TYR A 56 -7.71 -19.80 16.42
N GLY A 57 -6.62 -19.12 16.08
CA GLY A 57 -5.31 -19.73 15.82
C GLY A 57 -4.54 -19.82 17.13
N ILE A 58 -3.97 -20.98 17.42
CA ILE A 58 -3.07 -21.19 18.56
C ILE A 58 -1.66 -21.36 18.01
N VAL A 59 -0.75 -20.51 18.46
CA VAL A 59 0.67 -20.55 18.11
C VAL A 59 1.48 -20.57 19.40
N ASP A 60 2.47 -21.46 19.44
CA ASP A 60 3.50 -21.51 20.48
C ASP A 60 4.85 -21.26 19.82
N GLU A 61 5.49 -20.16 20.19
CA GLU A 61 6.80 -19.76 19.66
C GLU A 61 7.88 -20.10 20.70
N SER A 62 8.27 -21.37 20.78
CA SER A 62 9.37 -21.82 21.66
C SER A 62 10.76 -21.72 20.99
N GLY A 63 10.84 -21.06 19.81
CA GLY A 63 12.01 -21.10 18.93
C GLY A 63 12.23 -19.78 18.17
N SER A 64 12.69 -19.88 16.92
CA SER A 64 13.00 -18.71 16.09
C SER A 64 11.76 -18.23 15.33
N GLY A 65 11.49 -16.93 15.37
CA GLY A 65 10.46 -16.28 14.56
C GLY A 65 10.61 -16.45 13.04
N ARG A 66 11.78 -16.94 12.58
CA ARG A 66 12.03 -17.35 11.19
C ARG A 66 11.15 -18.51 10.72
N ALA A 67 10.62 -19.32 11.65
CA ALA A 67 9.75 -20.43 11.31
C ALA A 67 8.43 -19.99 10.62
N GLY A 68 8.04 -18.72 10.78
CA GLY A 68 6.93 -18.10 10.05
C GLY A 68 7.28 -16.66 9.70
N GLU A 69 8.17 -16.46 8.72
CA GLU A 69 8.64 -15.13 8.32
C GLU A 69 7.49 -14.16 8.05
N PHE A 70 6.43 -14.61 7.38
CA PHE A 70 5.25 -13.80 7.05
C PHE A 70 4.01 -14.15 7.88
N ASP A 71 4.19 -14.86 9.01
CA ASP A 71 3.10 -15.21 9.91
C ASP A 71 3.20 -14.45 11.22
N TYR A 72 2.09 -13.96 11.74
CA TYR A 72 2.04 -13.46 13.10
C TYR A 72 2.05 -14.64 14.10
N LEU A 73 3.19 -14.87 14.75
CA LEU A 73 3.43 -16.04 15.61
C LEU A 73 2.82 -15.93 17.02
N HIS A 74 1.61 -15.38 17.12
CA HIS A 74 0.87 -15.30 18.38
C HIS A 74 -0.55 -15.82 18.20
N SER A 75 -1.09 -16.41 19.26
CA SER A 75 -2.46 -16.88 19.27
C SER A 75 -3.43 -15.71 19.09
N SER A 76 -4.34 -15.81 18.13
CA SER A 76 -5.27 -14.71 17.81
C SER A 76 -6.57 -15.21 17.19
N LEU A 77 -7.59 -14.35 17.24
CA LEU A 77 -8.81 -14.57 16.46
C LEU A 77 -8.52 -14.49 14.97
N THR A 78 -9.19 -15.35 14.22
CA THR A 78 -9.20 -15.35 12.76
C THR A 78 -10.65 -15.32 12.28
N GLY A 79 -10.89 -14.86 11.07
CA GLY A 79 -12.25 -14.81 10.59
C GLY A 79 -12.38 -14.18 9.22
N GLY A 80 -13.62 -14.16 8.75
CA GLY A 80 -13.94 -13.52 7.49
C GLY A 80 -15.41 -13.19 7.41
N LEU A 81 -15.71 -12.13 6.71
CA LEU A 81 -17.06 -11.65 6.45
C LEU A 81 -17.14 -11.30 4.97
N LYS A 82 -18.11 -11.87 4.27
CA LYS A 82 -18.43 -11.48 2.89
C LYS A 82 -19.90 -11.17 2.82
N LEU A 83 -20.22 -9.91 2.53
CA LEU A 83 -21.55 -9.44 2.24
C LEU A 83 -21.51 -8.81 0.85
N THR A 84 -22.34 -9.35 -0.04
CA THR A 84 -22.49 -8.84 -1.40
C THR A 84 -23.98 -8.59 -1.59
N ALA A 85 -24.40 -7.35 -1.77
CA ALA A 85 -25.81 -7.01 -1.93
C ALA A 85 -26.01 -6.16 -3.17
N TYR A 86 -26.77 -6.71 -4.12
CA TYR A 86 -27.25 -6.05 -5.32
C TYR A 86 -28.67 -6.60 -5.55
N PRO A 87 -29.70 -5.77 -5.77
CA PRO A 87 -29.84 -5.04 -7.02
C PRO A 87 -30.10 -3.52 -6.84
N LEU A 88 -30.01 -2.79 -7.96
CA LEU A 88 -30.11 -1.33 -8.10
C LEU A 88 -31.27 -0.69 -7.29
N PRO A 89 -31.13 0.57 -6.86
CA PRO A 89 -30.07 1.52 -7.20
C PRO A 89 -28.82 1.42 -6.33
N HIS A 90 -28.87 0.66 -5.23
CA HIS A 90 -27.76 0.50 -4.30
C HIS A 90 -26.96 -0.75 -4.61
N ARG A 91 -25.66 -0.64 -4.39
CA ARG A 91 -24.66 -1.63 -4.71
C ARG A 91 -23.68 -1.65 -3.56
N ILE A 92 -23.68 -2.73 -2.76
CA ILE A 92 -22.86 -2.84 -1.55
C ILE A 92 -22.01 -4.09 -1.64
N GLU A 93 -20.73 -3.92 -1.35
CA GLU A 93 -19.78 -5.01 -1.18
C GLU A 93 -18.99 -4.75 0.10
N LEU A 94 -18.95 -5.76 0.96
CA LEU A 94 -18.15 -5.77 2.17
C LEU A 94 -17.43 -7.10 2.20
N GLU A 95 -16.11 -7.05 2.17
CA GLU A 95 -15.23 -8.19 2.31
C GLU A 95 -14.26 -7.93 3.45
N TYR A 96 -14.07 -8.93 4.29
CA TYR A 96 -13.07 -8.95 5.33
C TYR A 96 -12.54 -10.36 5.42
N GLU A 97 -11.22 -10.49 5.49
CA GLU A 97 -10.52 -11.73 5.76
C GLU A 97 -9.33 -11.40 6.67
N GLY A 98 -9.34 -11.95 7.88
CA GLY A 98 -8.28 -11.78 8.86
C GLY A 98 -7.68 -13.13 9.21
N LEU A 99 -6.40 -13.30 8.91
CA LEU A 99 -5.62 -14.45 9.36
C LEU A 99 -5.21 -14.26 10.82
N ASN A 100 -5.03 -13.01 11.25
CA ASN A 100 -4.77 -12.61 12.62
C ASN A 100 -5.04 -11.09 12.78
N ILE A 101 -4.65 -10.51 13.91
CA ILE A 101 -4.88 -9.06 14.19
C ILE A 101 -3.96 -8.11 13.39
N LYS A 102 -2.89 -8.63 12.77
CA LYS A 102 -1.91 -7.86 11.99
C LYS A 102 -1.91 -8.21 10.50
N ASP A 103 -2.37 -9.39 10.12
CA ASP A 103 -2.55 -9.83 8.72
C ASP A 103 -4.03 -9.92 8.38
N PHE A 104 -4.51 -8.93 7.64
CA PHE A 104 -5.90 -8.86 7.22
C PHE A 104 -6.07 -8.11 5.91
N TYR A 105 -7.17 -8.39 5.23
CA TYR A 105 -7.69 -7.63 4.10
C TYR A 105 -9.12 -7.23 4.41
N SER A 106 -9.48 -5.98 4.13
CA SER A 106 -10.84 -5.49 4.20
C SER A 106 -11.15 -4.58 3.04
N GLU A 107 -12.32 -4.74 2.46
CA GLU A 107 -12.86 -3.88 1.43
C GLU A 107 -14.31 -3.53 1.76
N ILE A 108 -14.64 -2.26 1.62
CA ILE A 108 -16.01 -1.74 1.65
C ILE A 108 -16.21 -0.94 0.37
N ALA A 109 -17.01 -1.45 -0.54
CA ALA A 109 -17.44 -0.72 -1.72
C ALA A 109 -18.92 -0.42 -1.65
N TYR A 110 -19.28 0.80 -2.03
CA TYR A 110 -20.66 1.22 -2.14
C TYR A 110 -20.85 2.08 -3.37
N ALA A 111 -21.95 1.84 -4.07
CA ALA A 111 -22.35 2.62 -5.22
C ALA A 111 -23.86 2.90 -5.19
N TYR A 112 -24.25 4.10 -5.63
CA TYR A 112 -25.63 4.51 -5.79
C TYR A 112 -25.86 5.09 -7.18
N LYS A 113 -26.67 4.39 -8.00
CA LYS A 113 -27.03 4.77 -9.38
C LYS A 113 -25.85 5.14 -10.29
N ASP A 114 -24.64 4.68 -9.99
CA ASP A 114 -23.41 5.17 -10.63
C ASP A 114 -23.15 6.68 -10.48
N ILE A 115 -23.96 7.37 -9.66
CA ILE A 115 -23.82 8.79 -9.33
C ILE A 115 -22.77 8.95 -8.23
N PHE A 116 -22.85 8.11 -7.21
CA PHE A 116 -21.88 8.10 -6.13
C PHE A 116 -21.21 6.74 -6.07
N LEU A 117 -19.87 6.73 -6.07
CA LEU A 117 -19.05 5.56 -5.84
C LEU A 117 -18.12 5.85 -4.67
N SER A 118 -18.04 4.91 -3.73
CA SER A 118 -17.07 4.92 -2.66
C SER A 118 -16.42 3.55 -2.54
N ARG A 119 -15.12 3.52 -2.33
CA ARG A 119 -14.35 2.31 -2.07
C ARG A 119 -13.37 2.57 -0.96
N LEU A 120 -13.39 1.73 0.06
CA LEU A 120 -12.45 1.75 1.17
C LEU A 120 -11.75 0.41 1.18
N ILE A 121 -10.42 0.41 1.17
CA ILE A 121 -9.62 -0.81 1.30
C ILE A 121 -8.69 -0.62 2.49
N SER A 122 -8.53 -1.66 3.29
CA SER A 122 -7.63 -1.67 4.44
C SER A 122 -6.91 -3.02 4.48
N THR A 123 -5.59 -3.00 4.39
CA THR A 123 -4.75 -4.19 4.41
C THR A 123 -3.69 -4.04 5.48
N GLY A 124 -3.52 -5.06 6.32
CA GLY A 124 -2.41 -5.18 7.26
C GLY A 124 -1.54 -6.37 6.87
N LEU A 125 -0.22 -6.21 7.00
CA LEU A 125 0.76 -7.28 6.82
C LEU A 125 1.82 -7.25 7.92
N TYR A 126 2.20 -8.40 8.45
CA TYR A 126 3.28 -8.57 9.42
C TYR A 126 4.44 -9.38 8.84
N HIS A 127 5.66 -8.95 9.15
CA HIS A 127 6.89 -9.60 8.70
C HIS A 127 7.85 -9.71 9.90
N ASN A 128 8.13 -10.94 10.32
CA ASN A 128 9.21 -11.23 11.27
C ASN A 128 10.55 -11.02 10.57
N LEU A 129 11.44 -10.23 11.17
CA LEU A 129 12.75 -9.94 10.60
C LEU A 129 13.84 -10.76 11.28
N ASP A 130 14.86 -11.12 10.51
CA ASP A 130 16.03 -11.83 11.01
C ASP A 130 16.80 -11.00 12.05
N HIS A 131 17.21 -11.68 13.12
CA HIS A 131 18.31 -11.24 13.98
C HIS A 131 19.59 -11.89 13.46
N TYR A 132 20.50 -11.10 12.88
CA TYR A 132 21.81 -11.60 12.46
C TYR A 132 22.76 -11.66 13.64
N TYR A 133 23.02 -12.87 14.11
CA TYR A 133 24.07 -13.13 15.09
C TYR A 133 25.44 -13.09 14.43
N TYR A 134 26.39 -12.44 15.09
CA TYR A 134 27.78 -12.47 14.65
C TYR A 134 28.47 -13.76 15.09
N PRO A 135 29.33 -14.35 14.24
CA PRO A 135 30.14 -15.48 14.67
C PRO A 135 31.03 -15.03 15.83
N THR A 136 31.01 -15.78 16.94
CA THR A 136 32.08 -15.69 17.94
C THR A 136 33.41 -15.87 17.21
N PRO A 137 34.45 -15.05 17.46
CA PRO A 137 35.71 -15.17 16.75
C PRO A 137 36.35 -16.54 17.05
N TYR A 138 36.08 -17.51 16.18
CA TYR A 138 36.71 -18.82 16.21
C TYR A 138 38.13 -18.67 15.68
N GLY A 139 39.11 -18.99 16.53
CA GLY A 139 40.51 -19.13 16.12
C GLY A 139 41.25 -17.82 15.94
N VAL A 140 41.39 -17.04 17.03
CA VAL A 140 42.47 -16.03 17.09
C VAL A 140 43.79 -16.79 17.15
N ASN A 141 44.43 -16.97 15.99
CA ASN A 141 45.80 -17.42 15.93
C ASN A 141 46.67 -16.27 16.45
N LEU A 142 47.22 -16.41 17.66
CA LEU A 142 47.95 -15.36 18.40
C LEU A 142 49.25 -14.89 17.72
N GLU A 143 49.63 -15.49 16.58
CA GLU A 143 50.92 -15.28 15.91
C GLU A 143 50.85 -14.36 14.68
N SER A 144 49.67 -13.87 14.28
CA SER A 144 49.54 -12.83 13.24
C SER A 144 48.78 -11.65 13.82
N PRO A 145 49.22 -10.38 13.65
CA PRO A 145 48.53 -9.22 14.22
C PRO A 145 47.13 -9.19 13.60
N PRO A 146 46.09 -9.57 14.36
CA PRO A 146 44.87 -9.91 13.70
C PRO A 146 44.12 -8.58 13.56
N ARG A 147 43.90 -8.13 12.32
CA ARG A 147 42.82 -7.17 12.04
C ARG A 147 41.50 -7.91 12.27
N VAL A 148 41.23 -8.30 13.51
CA VAL A 148 39.96 -8.94 13.90
C VAL A 148 38.93 -7.84 13.80
N LEU A 149 37.99 -7.97 12.88
CA LEU A 149 36.77 -7.21 12.95
C LEU A 149 36.08 -7.62 14.25
N MET A 150 36.05 -6.72 15.24
CA MET A 150 35.33 -6.96 16.48
C MET A 150 33.84 -6.86 16.18
N TYR A 151 33.06 -7.76 16.74
CA TYR A 151 31.61 -7.76 16.61
C TYR A 151 30.99 -7.40 17.95
N ASN A 152 30.09 -6.42 17.95
CA ASN A 152 29.43 -5.94 19.15
C ASN A 152 27.92 -5.88 18.86
N ASP A 153 27.19 -6.86 19.40
CA ASP A 153 25.74 -6.89 19.29
C ASP A 153 25.12 -6.36 20.59
N ARG A 154 24.67 -5.10 20.54
CA ARG A 154 24.20 -4.39 21.74
C ARG A 154 22.83 -4.88 22.22
N ASP A 155 22.06 -5.52 21.33
CA ASP A 155 20.67 -5.90 21.57
C ASP A 155 20.44 -7.38 21.21
N SER A 156 21.35 -8.28 21.63
CA SER A 156 21.40 -9.70 21.19
C SER A 156 20.16 -10.56 21.53
N GLU A 157 19.33 -10.11 22.47
CA GLU A 157 18.09 -10.79 22.86
C GLU A 157 16.85 -10.26 22.12
N ASP A 158 16.98 -9.15 21.37
CA ASP A 158 15.84 -8.51 20.71
C ASP A 158 15.32 -9.34 19.55
N LYS A 159 13.98 -9.39 19.44
CA LYS A 159 13.27 -9.92 18.28
C LYS A 159 12.80 -8.77 17.41
N TYR A 160 12.91 -8.96 16.10
CA TYR A 160 12.57 -7.93 15.12
C TYR A 160 11.35 -8.33 14.32
N GLY A 161 10.53 -7.33 14.02
CA GLY A 161 9.34 -7.52 13.22
C GLY A 161 8.74 -6.18 12.84
N VAL A 162 8.12 -6.15 11.67
CA VAL A 162 7.57 -4.94 11.10
C VAL A 162 6.17 -5.21 10.60
N ARG A 163 5.27 -4.29 10.93
CA ARG A 163 3.92 -4.23 10.40
C ARG A 163 3.84 -3.15 9.33
N VAL A 164 3.10 -3.44 8.28
CA VAL A 164 2.73 -2.46 7.25
C VAL A 164 1.20 -2.45 7.16
N ASP A 165 0.60 -1.30 7.40
CA ASP A 165 -0.82 -1.06 7.17
C ASP A 165 -0.99 -0.12 5.97
N MET A 166 -1.94 -0.46 5.12
CA MET A 166 -2.32 0.30 3.92
C MET A 166 -3.81 0.56 3.96
N HIS A 167 -4.18 1.84 3.96
CA HIS A 167 -5.56 2.27 3.86
C HIS A 167 -5.76 3.07 2.58
N TYR A 168 -6.82 2.75 1.85
CA TYR A 168 -7.21 3.40 0.62
C TYR A 168 -8.65 3.88 0.74
N LEU A 169 -8.90 5.12 0.34
CA LEU A 169 -10.21 5.71 0.21
C LEU A 169 -10.33 6.25 -1.21
N PHE A 170 -11.38 5.86 -1.91
CA PHE A 170 -11.77 6.44 -3.18
C PHE A 170 -13.21 6.89 -3.10
N LEU A 171 -13.46 8.13 -3.51
CA LEU A 171 -14.79 8.69 -3.69
C LEU A 171 -14.89 9.25 -5.11
N ARG A 172 -16.01 8.98 -5.79
CA ARG A 172 -16.34 9.61 -7.07
C ARG A 172 -17.79 10.05 -7.05
N PHE A 173 -18.04 11.25 -7.56
CA PHE A 173 -19.36 11.80 -7.77
C PHE A 173 -19.53 12.17 -9.25
N LYS A 174 -20.55 11.60 -9.90
CA LYS A 174 -20.97 11.95 -11.25
C LYS A 174 -22.08 12.98 -11.20
N ILE A 175 -21.96 14.03 -12.01
CA ILE A 175 -23.05 14.99 -12.16
C ILE A 175 -24.09 14.40 -13.10
N PRO A 176 -25.38 14.30 -12.70
CA PRO A 176 -26.44 13.87 -13.60
C PRO A 176 -26.51 14.79 -14.83
N ASP A 177 -26.72 14.20 -16.00
CA ASP A 177 -26.93 14.92 -17.27
C ASP A 177 -25.77 15.84 -17.73
N PHE A 178 -24.62 15.75 -17.06
CA PHE A 178 -23.40 16.48 -17.45
C PHE A 178 -22.22 15.50 -17.37
N PRO A 179 -21.36 15.40 -18.41
CA PRO A 179 -20.34 14.37 -18.50
C PRO A 179 -19.12 14.62 -17.59
N LEU A 180 -19.33 15.16 -16.38
CA LEU A 180 -18.30 15.51 -15.41
C LEU A 180 -18.35 14.58 -14.20
N HIS A 181 -17.18 14.14 -13.75
CA HIS A 181 -17.01 13.45 -12.48
C HIS A 181 -16.05 14.23 -11.57
N LEU A 182 -16.40 14.35 -10.30
CA LEU A 182 -15.48 14.77 -9.24
C LEU A 182 -14.94 13.52 -8.55
N TYR A 183 -13.67 13.49 -8.18
CA TYR A 183 -13.11 12.37 -7.44
C TYR A 183 -12.11 12.81 -6.36
N LEU A 184 -12.01 11.97 -5.33
CA LEU A 184 -11.03 12.04 -4.26
C LEU A 184 -10.41 10.65 -4.10
N ASP A 185 -9.08 10.58 -4.14
CA ASP A 185 -8.29 9.39 -3.87
C ASP A 185 -7.38 9.69 -2.67
N GLY A 186 -7.44 8.87 -1.64
CA GLY A 186 -6.65 9.02 -0.42
C GLY A 186 -5.96 7.71 -0.08
N LYS A 187 -4.66 7.76 0.20
CA LYS A 187 -3.86 6.62 0.66
C LYS A 187 -3.13 6.97 1.93
N LEU A 188 -3.18 6.08 2.90
CA LEU A 188 -2.41 6.13 4.13
C LEU A 188 -1.58 4.86 4.23
N TYR A 189 -0.27 5.01 4.31
CA TYR A 189 0.68 3.92 4.54
C TYR A 189 1.33 4.11 5.89
N GLU A 190 1.17 3.15 6.78
CA GLU A 190 1.81 3.15 8.10
C GLU A 190 2.76 1.94 8.18
N LYS A 191 3.98 2.16 8.66
CA LYS A 191 4.98 1.11 8.84
C LYS A 191 5.61 1.26 10.21
N GLU A 192 5.37 0.28 11.06
CA GLU A 192 5.80 0.30 12.46
C GLU A 192 6.54 -0.98 12.86
N GLY A 193 7.46 -0.89 13.80
CA GLY A 193 8.15 -2.06 14.37
C GLY A 193 9.61 -1.80 14.68
N THR A 194 10.38 -2.88 14.75
CA THR A 194 11.82 -2.83 15.04
C THR A 194 12.60 -3.63 14.00
N LYS A 195 13.83 -3.19 13.71
CA LYS A 195 14.78 -3.94 12.91
C LYS A 195 16.17 -3.88 13.51
N GLN A 196 16.98 -4.89 13.21
CA GLN A 196 18.41 -4.82 13.46
C GLN A 196 19.04 -3.80 12.50
N GLN A 197 19.78 -2.85 13.05
CA GLN A 197 20.64 -1.98 12.30
C GLN A 197 22.10 -2.36 12.52
N ARG A 198 22.86 -2.38 11.43
CA ARG A 198 24.24 -2.86 11.38
C ARG A 198 25.12 -1.75 10.78
N PHE A 199 26.16 -1.33 11.49
CA PHE A 199 27.09 -0.29 11.05
C PHE A 199 28.49 -0.51 11.60
N LEU A 200 29.49 0.14 11.00
CA LEU A 200 30.86 0.15 11.51
C LEU A 200 31.05 1.32 12.47
N SER A 201 31.66 1.07 13.63
CA SER A 201 32.05 2.08 14.61
C SER A 201 33.53 1.98 14.93
N GLY A 202 34.20 3.10 15.23
CA GLY A 202 35.63 3.15 15.58
C GLY A 202 36.55 3.90 14.62
N TYR A 203 37.87 3.81 14.86
CA TYR A 203 38.93 4.54 14.12
C TYR A 203 40.18 3.65 13.92
N HIS A 204 40.96 3.94 12.87
CA HIS A 204 42.21 3.30 12.44
C HIS A 204 42.72 2.14 13.32
N GLY A 205 42.49 0.91 12.86
CA GLY A 205 42.96 -0.33 13.50
C GLY A 205 41.99 -0.95 14.50
N ASN A 206 41.04 -0.17 15.04
CA ASN A 206 40.00 -0.63 15.97
C ASN A 206 38.61 -0.28 15.43
N ILE A 207 38.20 -0.97 14.36
CA ILE A 207 36.84 -0.86 13.80
C ILE A 207 36.05 -2.07 14.30
N GLU A 208 34.91 -1.79 14.93
CA GLU A 208 33.93 -2.79 15.32
C GLU A 208 32.71 -2.75 14.40
N MET A 209 32.19 -3.93 14.09
CA MET A 209 30.88 -4.12 13.49
C MET A 209 29.85 -4.11 14.62
N VAL A 210 29.07 -3.05 14.72
CA VAL A 210 28.04 -2.88 15.74
C VAL A 210 26.67 -3.25 15.17
N SER A 211 25.90 -4.05 15.89
CA SER A 211 24.44 -4.12 15.72
C SER A 211 23.72 -3.49 16.90
N ARG A 212 22.59 -2.86 16.59
CA ARG A 212 21.62 -2.40 17.58
C ARG A 212 20.21 -2.39 17.02
N THR A 213 19.23 -2.38 17.88
CA THR A 213 17.83 -2.18 17.57
C THR A 213 17.58 -0.77 17.04
N ARG A 214 16.76 -0.70 16.01
CA ARG A 214 16.22 0.52 15.45
C ARG A 214 14.70 0.44 15.34
N SER A 215 14.03 1.44 15.88
CA SER A 215 12.59 1.63 15.69
C SER A 215 12.29 2.13 14.28
N ILE A 216 11.20 1.61 13.72
CA ILE A 216 10.57 2.06 12.48
C ILE A 216 9.19 2.58 12.88
N ASP A 217 8.91 3.82 12.51
CA ASP A 217 7.57 4.42 12.59
C ASP A 217 7.53 5.44 11.46
N PHE A 218 7.00 5.00 10.33
CA PHE A 218 6.84 5.78 9.11
C PHE A 218 5.36 5.91 8.79
N ARG A 219 4.99 7.10 8.33
CA ARG A 219 3.65 7.41 7.86
C ARG A 219 3.73 8.17 6.55
N THR A 220 3.10 7.64 5.50
CA THR A 220 2.93 8.33 4.23
C THR A 220 1.46 8.58 3.98
N GLU A 221 1.11 9.82 3.68
CA GLU A 221 -0.23 10.23 3.28
C GLU A 221 -0.16 10.72 1.84
N GLU A 222 -1.04 10.21 0.99
CA GLU A 222 -1.21 10.68 -0.39
C GLU A 222 -2.67 11.07 -0.59
N VAL A 223 -2.92 12.23 -1.18
CA VAL A 223 -4.27 12.70 -1.50
C VAL A 223 -4.28 13.25 -2.92
N THR A 224 -5.22 12.78 -3.73
CA THR A 224 -5.56 13.36 -5.03
C THR A 224 -6.98 13.85 -4.99
N ILE A 225 -7.20 15.09 -5.38
CA ILE A 225 -8.53 15.63 -5.69
C ILE A 225 -8.55 16.03 -7.15
N GLY A 226 -9.59 15.66 -7.87
CA GLY A 226 -9.67 15.95 -9.29
C GLY A 226 -11.08 15.97 -9.84
N THR A 227 -11.16 16.40 -11.09
CA THR A 227 -12.36 16.39 -11.89
C THR A 227 -12.01 15.90 -13.29
N ASN A 228 -12.85 15.06 -13.87
CA ASN A 228 -12.69 14.65 -15.26
C ASN A 228 -13.97 14.80 -16.05
N SER A 229 -13.84 14.96 -17.37
CA SER A 229 -14.96 15.08 -18.30
C SER A 229 -14.74 14.22 -19.53
N HIS A 230 -15.77 13.48 -19.95
CA HIS A 230 -15.74 12.64 -21.16
C HIS A 230 -16.67 13.26 -22.23
N LEU A 231 -16.08 13.99 -23.18
CA LEU A 231 -16.78 14.79 -24.19
C LEU A 231 -16.75 14.08 -25.56
N GLY A 232 -17.11 12.80 -25.61
CA GLY A 232 -17.03 11.97 -26.82
C GLY A 232 -15.58 11.61 -27.15
N PRO A 233 -14.96 12.12 -28.24
CA PRO A 233 -13.58 11.81 -28.59
C PRO A 233 -12.52 12.49 -27.70
N ILE A 234 -12.92 13.42 -26.83
CA ILE A 234 -12.01 14.18 -25.97
C ILE A 234 -12.27 13.87 -24.50
N GLU A 235 -11.21 13.58 -23.76
CA GLU A 235 -11.24 13.48 -22.30
C GLU A 235 -10.37 14.58 -21.69
N ILE A 236 -10.85 15.22 -20.62
CA ILE A 236 -10.11 16.23 -19.88
C ILE A 236 -10.10 15.81 -18.42
N ASP A 237 -8.92 15.71 -17.80
CA ASP A 237 -8.74 15.49 -16.37
C ASP A 237 -7.93 16.66 -15.78
N LEU A 238 -8.44 17.24 -14.71
CA LEU A 238 -7.74 18.22 -13.89
C LEU A 238 -7.67 17.69 -12.47
N SER A 239 -6.46 17.44 -12.00
CA SER A 239 -6.22 16.93 -10.65
C SER A 239 -5.06 17.62 -9.95
N HIS A 240 -5.15 17.60 -8.61
CA HIS A 240 -4.11 18.03 -7.71
C HIS A 240 -3.73 16.86 -6.81
N TYR A 241 -2.43 16.60 -6.71
CA TYR A 241 -1.85 15.53 -5.90
C TYR A 241 -0.91 16.09 -4.86
N GLU A 242 -1.07 15.66 -3.62
CA GLU A 242 -0.19 15.95 -2.50
C GLU A 242 0.28 14.64 -1.85
N ARG A 243 1.56 14.60 -1.47
CA ARG A 243 2.14 13.50 -0.71
C ARG A 243 2.99 14.01 0.43
N ASN A 244 2.70 13.52 1.63
CA ASN A 244 3.43 13.84 2.85
C ASN A 244 4.05 12.57 3.43
N PHE A 245 5.35 12.62 3.73
CA PHE A 245 6.07 11.53 4.38
C PHE A 245 6.62 12.00 5.73
N ASN A 246 6.22 11.31 6.79
CA ASN A 246 6.64 11.58 8.16
C ASN A 246 7.31 10.35 8.76
N VAL A 247 8.40 10.57 9.48
CA VAL A 247 9.12 9.53 10.22
C VAL A 247 9.04 9.92 11.69
N LYS A 248 8.48 9.12 12.58
CA LYS A 248 8.46 9.40 14.03
C LYS A 248 9.45 8.55 14.84
N GLY A 249 9.91 7.43 14.28
CA GLY A 249 10.92 6.56 14.89
C GLY A 249 12.34 7.12 14.78
N ASP A 250 13.35 6.26 14.90
CA ASP A 250 14.74 6.68 14.83
C ASP A 250 15.09 7.30 13.47
N ARG A 251 15.34 8.62 13.49
CA ARG A 251 15.64 9.42 12.29
C ARG A 251 17.12 9.51 11.96
N VAL A 252 17.99 9.39 12.96
CA VAL A 252 19.43 9.65 12.85
C VAL A 252 20.20 8.51 13.48
N LEU A 253 21.30 8.13 12.82
CA LEU A 253 22.25 7.18 13.39
C LEU A 253 23.25 7.99 14.18
N TYR A 254 23.27 7.78 15.49
CA TYR A 254 24.30 8.32 16.35
C TYR A 254 24.96 7.17 17.09
N ASP A 255 26.27 7.28 17.21
CA ASP A 255 27.07 6.47 18.12
C ASP A 255 28.04 7.39 18.84
N ASN A 256 28.43 7.01 20.06
CA ASN A 256 29.41 7.78 20.81
C ASN A 256 30.80 7.52 20.22
N PHE A 257 31.59 8.58 20.05
CA PHE A 257 32.99 8.48 19.68
C PHE A 257 33.89 8.98 20.81
N PRO A 258 34.87 8.17 21.29
CA PRO A 258 35.08 6.77 20.96
C PRO A 258 33.96 5.89 21.53
N ALA A 259 33.68 4.76 20.87
CA ALA A 259 32.73 3.77 21.39
C ALA A 259 33.27 3.23 22.72
N THR A 260 32.73 3.67 23.84
CA THR A 260 33.05 3.12 25.16
C THR A 260 32.41 1.74 25.25
N ALA A 261 33.23 0.70 25.46
CA ALA A 261 32.78 -0.63 25.84
C ALA A 261 31.95 -0.50 27.13
N GLY A 262 30.64 -0.66 27.01
CA GLY A 262 29.69 -0.85 28.10
C GLY A 262 29.27 -2.30 28.15
#